data_AF-A0A350PHD5-F1
#
_entry.id   AF-A0A350PHD5-F1
#
_cell.length_a   1.000
_cell.length_b   1.000
_cell.length_c   1.000
_cell.angle_alpha   90.00
_cell.angle_beta   90.00
_cell.angle_gamma   90.00
#
_symmetry.space_group_name_H-M   'P 1'
#
loop_
_entity.id
_entity.type
_entity.pdbx_description
1 polymer ?
#
loop_
_entity_poly.entity_id
_entity_poly.type
_entity_poly.pdbx_seq_one_letter_code
_entity_poly.pdbx_strand_id
1 'polypeptide(L)'
;MIDKQIEQIQSMIDHHHNPDYDDRSLIGDDPYDMTDTDYGNNDVEGPDALHGTHVGGIVAATRGNELGGDGVANNVLLMSLRAVPDGDEFDKDIALAIRYAVDNGAKVINGSFGKSYSSMPKEVHDAILYAQENDVLFVHAAGNSAEDLAENDNFPTSMYSFQKEPFTHMLTIGASTRRHKGELAAVFSNHGQKEVDVFAPGAEIYNTVPDNEYQDIQGTSMASPMVAGVAALLKGYFPVLTMKEVRQIILDSADDFADTDQKLPGGDEMVKFGTLSVTGGVVNVKSAVKAAKKLAKQKSK
;
A
#
# COMPACT_ATOMS: atom_id res chain seq x y z
N MET A 1 22.86 14.97 8.22
CA MET A 1 22.33 13.67 8.69
C MET A 1 21.67 13.84 10.06
N ILE A 2 22.36 14.46 11.02
CA ILE A 2 21.78 14.83 12.33
C ILE A 2 20.65 15.87 12.17
N ASP A 3 20.82 16.90 11.34
CA ASP A 3 19.80 17.96 11.19
C ASP A 3 18.46 17.44 10.68
N LYS A 4 18.47 16.54 9.68
CA LYS A 4 17.25 15.86 9.19
C LYS A 4 16.57 14.99 10.26
N GLN A 5 17.36 14.33 11.10
CA GLN A 5 16.81 13.55 12.22
C GLN A 5 16.19 14.46 13.28
N ILE A 6 16.81 15.63 13.54
CA ILE A 6 16.27 16.63 14.44
C ILE A 6 14.94 17.18 13.89
N GLU A 7 14.87 17.52 12.60
CA GLU A 7 13.63 17.98 11.95
C GLU A 7 12.52 16.94 12.04
N GLN A 8 12.81 15.66 11.76
CA GLN A 8 11.83 14.58 11.90
C GLN A 8 11.35 14.41 13.34
N ILE A 9 12.26 14.41 14.32
CA ILE A 9 11.90 14.30 15.73
C ILE A 9 11.08 15.50 16.18
N GLN A 10 11.44 16.70 15.74
CA GLN A 10 10.72 17.93 16.06
C GLN A 10 9.30 17.91 15.48
N SER A 11 9.15 17.49 14.21
CA SER A 11 7.84 17.29 13.58
C SER A 11 6.98 16.27 14.35
N MET A 12 7.56 15.13 14.76
CA MET A 12 6.83 14.16 15.60
C MET A 12 6.39 14.75 16.95
N ILE A 13 7.23 15.60 17.57
CA ILE A 13 6.89 16.24 18.84
C ILE A 13 5.77 17.27 18.65
N ASP A 14 5.86 18.10 17.62
CA ASP A 14 4.94 19.22 17.40
C ASP A 14 3.57 18.77 16.88
N HIS A 15 3.51 17.61 16.21
CA HIS A 15 2.30 17.07 15.60
C HIS A 15 1.88 15.73 16.23
N HIS A 16 2.64 14.65 16.04
CA HIS A 16 2.20 13.28 16.39
C HIS A 16 2.07 13.03 17.90
N HIS A 17 2.88 13.70 18.72
CA HIS A 17 2.90 13.55 20.17
C HIS A 17 2.32 14.77 20.90
N ASN A 18 1.78 15.74 20.17
CA ASN A 18 1.18 16.94 20.71
C ASN A 18 -0.35 16.77 20.85
N PRO A 19 -0.89 16.53 22.06
CA PRO A 19 -2.32 16.35 22.25
C PRO A 19 -3.14 17.64 22.03
N ASP A 20 -2.47 18.81 21.98
CA ASP A 20 -3.09 20.10 21.73
C ASP A 20 -3.04 20.50 20.24
N TYR A 21 -2.36 19.73 19.39
CA TYR A 21 -2.33 19.98 17.94
C TYR A 21 -3.66 19.55 17.32
N ASP A 22 -4.34 20.51 16.68
CA ASP A 22 -5.60 20.31 15.97
C ASP A 22 -5.45 20.77 14.52
N ASP A 23 -4.98 19.86 13.67
CA ASP A 23 -4.90 20.04 12.22
C ASP A 23 -6.28 20.25 11.58
N ARG A 24 -7.31 19.68 12.22
CA ARG A 24 -8.70 19.70 11.76
C ARG A 24 -9.36 21.06 11.91
N SER A 25 -8.84 21.93 12.78
CA SER A 25 -9.28 23.33 12.90
C SER A 25 -9.24 24.11 11.57
N LEU A 26 -8.35 23.73 10.64
CA LEU A 26 -8.24 24.32 9.30
C LEU A 26 -9.36 23.86 8.36
N ILE A 27 -9.84 22.62 8.53
CA ILE A 27 -10.92 22.02 7.72
C ILE A 27 -12.27 22.51 8.25
N GLY A 28 -12.43 22.56 9.58
CA GLY A 28 -13.64 23.05 10.24
C GLY A 28 -14.81 22.08 10.18
N ASP A 29 -14.54 20.78 10.05
CA ASP A 29 -15.49 19.68 9.96
C ASP A 29 -15.58 18.81 11.23
N ASP A 30 -16.54 17.89 11.27
CA ASP A 30 -16.63 16.85 12.31
C ASP A 30 -15.95 15.54 11.84
N PRO A 31 -14.91 15.04 12.54
CA PRO A 31 -14.22 13.79 12.22
C PRO A 31 -15.11 12.55 12.16
N TYR A 32 -16.28 12.62 12.80
CA TYR A 32 -17.18 11.49 13.01
C TYR A 32 -18.47 11.60 12.18
N ASP A 33 -18.61 12.64 11.35
CA ASP A 33 -19.75 12.80 10.45
C ASP A 33 -19.44 12.27 9.05
N MET A 34 -19.87 11.03 8.77
CA MET A 34 -19.73 10.38 7.46
C MET A 34 -20.57 11.02 6.33
N THR A 35 -21.45 11.97 6.65
CA THR A 35 -22.29 12.67 5.65
C THR A 35 -21.63 13.93 5.09
N ASP A 36 -20.53 14.35 5.70
CA ASP A 36 -19.71 15.44 5.22
C ASP A 36 -18.88 14.99 4.01
N THR A 37 -19.38 15.22 2.81
CA THR A 37 -18.73 14.81 1.55
C THR A 37 -18.26 15.98 0.69
N ASP A 38 -18.46 17.21 1.15
CA ASP A 38 -18.10 18.45 0.43
C ASP A 38 -16.97 19.18 1.19
N TYR A 39 -15.87 18.46 1.42
CA TYR A 39 -14.70 18.94 2.14
C TYR A 39 -13.40 18.54 1.43
N GLY A 40 -12.30 19.20 1.79
CA GLY A 40 -11.02 19.09 1.11
C GLY A 40 -10.81 20.13 0.01
N ASN A 41 -9.68 20.06 -0.68
CA ASN A 41 -9.35 20.94 -1.80
C ASN A 41 -8.58 20.17 -2.89
N ASN A 42 -8.40 20.78 -4.05
CA ASN A 42 -7.69 20.18 -5.18
C ASN A 42 -6.17 20.46 -5.16
N ASP A 43 -5.63 21.00 -4.07
CA ASP A 43 -4.20 21.15 -3.86
C ASP A 43 -3.62 19.82 -3.40
N VAL A 44 -3.02 19.10 -4.36
CA VAL A 44 -2.38 17.81 -4.14
C VAL A 44 -0.93 17.94 -3.69
N GLU A 45 -0.38 19.16 -3.67
CA GLU A 45 0.97 19.44 -3.15
C GLU A 45 0.88 19.58 -1.63
N GLY A 46 0.03 20.48 -1.14
CA GLY A 46 -0.10 20.75 0.29
C GLY A 46 1.24 21.13 0.95
N PRO A 47 1.38 21.04 2.29
CA PRO A 47 2.64 21.36 2.97
C PRO A 47 3.76 20.33 2.72
N ASP A 48 3.39 19.07 2.43
CA ASP A 48 4.31 17.99 2.07
C ASP A 48 3.67 17.06 1.03
N ALA A 49 4.34 16.90 -0.11
CA ALA A 49 3.96 16.03 -1.22
C ALA A 49 4.96 14.87 -1.45
N LEU A 50 6.00 14.76 -0.62
CA LEU A 50 7.16 13.90 -0.87
C LEU A 50 6.76 12.43 -0.97
N HIS A 51 6.02 11.94 0.01
CA HIS A 51 5.60 10.53 0.05
C HIS A 51 4.65 10.16 -1.09
N GLY A 52 3.61 10.97 -1.31
CA GLY A 52 2.64 10.75 -2.39
C GLY A 52 3.26 10.79 -3.79
N THR A 53 4.20 11.72 -4.02
CA THR A 53 4.95 11.81 -5.28
C THR A 53 5.83 10.58 -5.51
N HIS A 54 6.52 10.11 -4.46
CA HIS A 54 7.35 8.91 -4.53
C HIS A 54 6.52 7.65 -4.79
N VAL A 55 5.40 7.49 -4.10
CA VAL A 55 4.46 6.38 -4.31
C VAL A 55 3.87 6.42 -5.72
N GLY A 56 3.43 7.59 -6.19
CA GLY A 56 2.86 7.78 -7.53
C GLY A 56 3.85 7.45 -8.64
N GLY A 57 5.10 7.87 -8.50
CA GLY A 57 6.14 7.54 -9.47
C GLY A 57 6.45 6.04 -9.54
N ILE A 58 6.38 5.31 -8.42
CA ILE A 58 6.63 3.85 -8.42
C ILE A 58 5.61 3.17 -9.34
N VAL A 59 4.36 3.63 -9.31
CA VAL A 59 3.31 3.12 -10.17
C VAL A 59 3.51 3.55 -11.63
N ALA A 60 3.73 4.84 -11.88
CA ALA A 60 3.46 5.45 -13.18
C ALA A 60 4.53 6.43 -13.70
N ALA A 61 5.74 6.46 -13.13
CA ALA A 61 6.83 7.27 -13.69
C ALA A 61 7.04 6.94 -15.18
N THR A 62 7.25 7.98 -15.98
CA THR A 62 7.31 7.86 -17.44
C THR A 62 8.47 6.96 -17.82
N ARG A 63 8.15 5.84 -18.47
CA ARG A 63 9.14 4.84 -18.83
C ARG A 63 9.98 5.26 -20.04
N GLY A 64 11.27 4.94 -20.02
CA GLY A 64 12.16 5.06 -21.18
C GLY A 64 12.51 6.49 -21.60
N ASN A 65 12.39 7.46 -20.68
CA ASN A 65 12.78 8.86 -20.89
C ASN A 65 14.22 9.16 -20.42
N GLU A 66 14.97 8.14 -19.97
CA GLU A 66 16.35 8.23 -19.47
C GLU A 66 16.53 9.10 -18.20
N LEU A 67 15.45 9.42 -17.49
CA LEU A 67 15.46 10.19 -16.25
C LEU A 67 14.91 9.33 -15.09
N GLY A 68 15.57 9.38 -13.94
CA GLY A 68 15.07 8.70 -12.74
C GLY A 68 14.92 7.19 -12.90
N GLY A 69 13.72 6.70 -12.58
CA GLY A 69 13.33 5.29 -12.71
C GLY A 69 12.06 5.11 -13.56
N ASP A 70 11.86 3.89 -14.06
CA ASP A 70 10.67 3.49 -14.80
C ASP A 70 9.56 3.03 -13.84
N GLY A 71 8.35 3.60 -13.97
CA GLY A 71 7.17 3.13 -13.23
C GLY A 71 6.80 1.69 -13.59
N VAL A 72 6.18 0.97 -12.66
CA VAL A 72 5.79 -0.45 -12.86
C VAL A 72 4.80 -0.60 -14.00
N ALA A 73 3.81 0.29 -14.10
CA ALA A 73 2.80 0.29 -15.14
C ALA A 73 3.06 1.37 -16.19
N ASN A 74 2.71 1.09 -17.43
CA ASN A 74 2.63 2.08 -18.51
C ASN A 74 1.17 2.43 -18.81
N ASN A 75 0.92 3.64 -19.34
CA ASN A 75 -0.40 4.06 -19.80
C ASN A 75 -1.50 3.95 -18.72
N VAL A 76 -1.18 4.39 -17.51
CA VAL A 76 -2.10 4.51 -16.38
C VAL A 76 -2.28 5.98 -16.02
N LEU A 77 -3.43 6.32 -15.44
CA LEU A 77 -3.69 7.63 -14.86
C LEU A 77 -3.69 7.50 -13.33
N LEU A 78 -3.07 8.46 -12.65
CA LEU A 78 -3.10 8.55 -11.19
C LEU A 78 -4.22 9.48 -10.75
N MET A 79 -4.98 9.03 -9.75
CA MET A 79 -5.93 9.85 -9.00
C MET A 79 -5.32 10.09 -7.62
N SER A 80 -4.84 11.30 -7.37
CA SER A 80 -4.27 11.67 -6.07
C SER A 80 -5.39 12.10 -5.12
N LEU A 81 -5.48 11.45 -3.96
CA LEU A 81 -6.42 11.79 -2.89
C LEU A 81 -5.62 11.99 -1.60
N ARG A 82 -5.60 13.22 -1.10
CA ARG A 82 -4.92 13.56 0.16
C ARG A 82 -5.86 13.28 1.33
N ALA A 83 -5.82 12.05 1.84
CA ALA A 83 -6.70 11.58 2.93
C ALA A 83 -5.96 11.39 4.27
N VAL A 84 -4.65 11.64 4.30
CA VAL A 84 -3.81 11.48 5.48
C VAL A 84 -3.14 12.83 5.77
N PRO A 85 -3.35 13.42 6.96
CA PRO A 85 -2.66 14.64 7.37
C PRO A 85 -1.23 14.35 7.84
N ASP A 86 -0.53 15.36 8.35
CA ASP A 86 0.73 15.17 9.08
C ASP A 86 0.42 14.57 10.47
N GLY A 87 0.19 13.25 10.51
CA GLY A 87 -0.27 12.50 11.67
C GLY A 87 -0.96 11.19 11.29
N ASP A 88 -1.74 10.63 12.21
CA ASP A 88 -2.54 9.43 11.95
C ASP A 88 -3.77 9.77 11.10
N GLU A 89 -4.13 8.88 10.19
CA GLU A 89 -5.33 9.03 9.38
C GLU A 89 -6.62 8.88 10.19
N PHE A 90 -7.61 9.72 9.91
CA PHE A 90 -8.97 9.54 10.43
C PHE A 90 -9.77 8.58 9.56
N ASP A 91 -10.57 7.72 10.20
CA ASP A 91 -11.34 6.70 9.50
C ASP A 91 -12.37 7.27 8.53
N LYS A 92 -12.94 8.45 8.84
CA LYS A 92 -13.84 9.17 7.91
C LYS A 92 -13.12 9.47 6.60
N ASP A 93 -11.95 10.08 6.69
CA ASP A 93 -11.21 10.58 5.53
C ASP A 93 -10.77 9.43 4.62
N ILE A 94 -10.32 8.32 5.21
CA ILE A 94 -10.02 7.10 4.47
C ILE A 94 -11.25 6.50 3.80
N ALA A 95 -12.35 6.33 4.55
CA ALA A 95 -13.56 5.72 4.02
C ALA A 95 -14.17 6.54 2.88
N LEU A 96 -14.22 7.87 3.01
CA LEU A 96 -14.74 8.76 1.97
C LEU A 96 -13.79 8.87 0.77
N ALA A 97 -12.47 8.87 0.97
CA ALA A 97 -11.52 8.83 -0.13
C ALA A 97 -11.61 7.53 -0.94
N ILE A 98 -11.80 6.38 -0.28
CA ILE A 98 -12.02 5.09 -0.98
C ILE A 98 -13.29 5.18 -1.84
N ARG A 99 -14.40 5.68 -1.28
CA ARG A 99 -15.66 5.84 -2.02
C ARG A 99 -15.49 6.78 -3.23
N TYR A 100 -14.86 7.93 -3.01
CA TYR A 100 -14.56 8.89 -4.07
C TYR A 100 -13.74 8.24 -5.20
N ALA A 101 -12.70 7.47 -4.86
CA ALA A 101 -11.87 6.78 -5.84
C ALA A 101 -12.69 5.80 -6.69
N VAL A 102 -13.54 5.00 -6.04
CA VAL A 102 -14.42 4.03 -6.71
C VAL A 102 -15.40 4.75 -7.64
N ASP A 103 -16.08 5.77 -7.15
CA ASP A 103 -17.11 6.51 -7.90
C ASP A 103 -16.53 7.28 -9.09
N ASN A 104 -15.26 7.69 -8.99
CA ASN A 104 -14.51 8.34 -10.08
C ASN A 104 -13.74 7.35 -10.97
N GLY A 105 -14.02 6.05 -10.85
CA GLY A 105 -13.61 5.03 -11.82
C GLY A 105 -12.23 4.40 -11.59
N ALA A 106 -11.65 4.56 -10.39
CA ALA A 106 -10.44 3.83 -10.04
C ALA A 106 -10.64 2.31 -10.17
N LYS A 107 -9.59 1.58 -10.55
CA LYS A 107 -9.57 0.11 -10.57
C LYS A 107 -8.63 -0.50 -9.55
N VAL A 108 -7.66 0.29 -9.10
CA VAL A 108 -6.73 -0.05 -8.03
C VAL A 108 -6.62 1.19 -7.14
N ILE A 109 -6.72 0.98 -5.83
CA ILE A 109 -6.46 1.98 -4.81
C ILE A 109 -5.22 1.51 -4.05
N ASN A 110 -4.24 2.40 -3.88
CA ASN A 110 -3.06 2.13 -3.07
C ASN A 110 -3.14 2.91 -1.76
N GLY A 111 -3.26 2.22 -0.63
CA GLY A 111 -3.15 2.77 0.71
C GLY A 111 -1.75 2.53 1.28
N SER A 112 -0.86 3.50 1.16
CA SER A 112 0.51 3.43 1.72
C SER A 112 0.60 4.05 3.13
N PHE A 113 -0.43 3.86 3.94
CA PHE A 113 -0.60 4.37 5.32
C PHE A 113 -1.01 3.22 6.25
N GLY A 114 -1.06 3.48 7.56
CA GLY A 114 -1.65 2.54 8.50
C GLY A 114 -1.41 2.95 9.94
N LYS A 115 -2.27 2.44 10.82
CA LYS A 115 -2.30 2.79 12.25
C LYS A 115 -2.66 1.60 13.12
N SER A 116 -2.28 1.66 14.39
CA SER A 116 -2.56 0.62 15.38
C SER A 116 -3.99 0.69 15.95
N TYR A 117 -4.68 1.82 15.79
CA TYR A 117 -6.01 2.02 16.33
C TYR A 117 -6.97 2.66 15.32
N SER A 118 -8.13 2.04 15.14
CA SER A 118 -9.23 2.57 14.31
C SER A 118 -10.42 2.91 15.20
N SER A 119 -10.89 4.16 15.12
CA SER A 119 -12.01 4.69 15.91
C SER A 119 -13.37 4.33 15.31
N MET A 120 -13.45 4.19 13.99
CA MET A 120 -14.63 3.80 13.22
C MET A 120 -14.29 2.68 12.21
N PRO A 121 -13.81 1.51 12.68
CA PRO A 121 -13.32 0.44 11.79
C PRO A 121 -14.39 -0.10 10.85
N LYS A 122 -15.66 -0.03 11.26
CA LYS A 122 -16.79 -0.45 10.44
C LYS A 122 -16.97 0.43 9.20
N GLU A 123 -16.74 1.73 9.29
CA GLU A 123 -16.90 2.66 8.16
C GLU A 123 -15.83 2.42 7.09
N VAL A 124 -14.58 2.21 7.52
CA VAL A 124 -13.48 1.83 6.62
C VAL A 124 -13.71 0.46 6.01
N HIS A 125 -14.13 -0.53 6.81
CA HIS A 125 -14.54 -1.84 6.31
C HIS A 125 -15.62 -1.73 5.22
N ASP A 126 -16.67 -0.96 5.46
CA ASP A 126 -17.80 -0.81 4.52
C ASP A 126 -17.38 -0.08 3.24
N ALA A 127 -16.39 0.83 3.32
CA ALA A 127 -15.80 1.46 2.14
C ALA A 127 -14.93 0.49 1.31
N ILE A 128 -14.12 -0.36 1.96
CA ILE A 128 -13.35 -1.42 1.28
C ILE A 128 -14.30 -2.46 0.67
N LEU A 129 -15.39 -2.82 1.37
CA LEU A 129 -16.42 -3.69 0.83
C LEU A 129 -17.09 -3.07 -0.39
N TYR A 130 -17.37 -1.77 -0.36
CA TYR A 130 -17.90 -1.04 -1.52
C TYR A 130 -16.94 -1.07 -2.72
N ALA A 131 -15.63 -0.91 -2.48
CA ALA A 131 -14.62 -1.07 -3.53
C ALA A 131 -14.62 -2.49 -4.12
N GLN A 132 -14.69 -3.51 -3.27
CA GLN A 132 -14.80 -4.92 -3.66
C GLN A 132 -16.05 -5.19 -4.52
N GLU A 133 -17.22 -4.70 -4.10
CA GLU A 133 -18.48 -4.86 -4.82
C GLU A 133 -18.46 -4.19 -6.21
N ASN A 134 -17.63 -3.16 -6.39
CA ASN A 134 -17.41 -2.45 -7.66
C ASN A 134 -16.20 -2.97 -8.47
N ASP A 135 -15.65 -4.14 -8.10
CA ASP A 135 -14.47 -4.75 -8.73
C ASP A 135 -13.24 -3.82 -8.75
N VAL A 136 -12.98 -3.16 -7.61
CA VAL A 136 -11.79 -2.34 -7.36
C VAL A 136 -10.89 -3.04 -6.35
N LEU A 137 -9.59 -3.12 -6.63
CA LEU A 137 -8.60 -3.72 -5.74
C LEU A 137 -8.03 -2.68 -4.78
N PHE A 138 -8.08 -2.95 -3.48
CA PHE A 138 -7.39 -2.17 -2.46
C PHE A 138 -6.03 -2.83 -2.14
N VAL A 139 -4.94 -2.12 -2.33
CA VAL A 139 -3.58 -2.59 -2.02
C VAL A 139 -3.04 -1.75 -0.87
N HIS A 140 -2.66 -2.39 0.22
CA HIS A 140 -2.33 -1.77 1.49
C HIS A 140 -0.94 -2.16 1.96
N ALA A 141 -0.22 -1.21 2.54
CA ALA A 141 1.09 -1.43 3.14
C ALA A 141 0.97 -2.13 4.50
N ALA A 142 1.79 -3.15 4.76
CA ALA A 142 1.72 -3.93 6.01
C ALA A 142 2.12 -3.15 7.28
N GLY A 143 2.86 -2.04 7.15
CA GLY A 143 3.42 -1.28 8.27
C GLY A 143 4.92 -1.53 8.48
N ASN A 144 5.57 -0.65 9.26
CA ASN A 144 7.04 -0.55 9.34
C ASN A 144 7.60 -0.74 10.77
N SER A 145 6.86 -1.42 11.64
CA SER A 145 7.21 -1.59 13.06
C SER A 145 7.93 -2.90 13.36
N ALA A 146 8.19 -3.73 12.34
CA ALA A 146 8.70 -5.10 12.46
C ALA A 146 7.82 -6.01 13.34
N GLU A 147 6.52 -5.75 13.38
CA GLU A 147 5.56 -6.48 14.21
C GLU A 147 4.91 -7.65 13.47
N ASP A 148 4.51 -8.67 14.23
CA ASP A 148 3.60 -9.71 13.75
C ASP A 148 2.16 -9.18 13.81
N LEU A 149 1.53 -9.08 12.64
CA LEU A 149 0.17 -8.59 12.48
C LEU A 149 -0.88 -9.55 13.06
N ALA A 150 -0.52 -10.80 13.37
CA ALA A 150 -1.39 -11.70 14.12
C ALA A 150 -1.55 -11.27 15.59
N GLU A 151 -0.62 -10.46 16.11
CA GLU A 151 -0.63 -9.96 17.49
C GLU A 151 -0.92 -8.44 17.56
N ASN A 152 -0.42 -7.67 16.59
CA ASN A 152 -0.53 -6.22 16.55
C ASN A 152 -1.14 -5.78 15.23
N ASP A 153 -2.44 -5.47 15.24
CA ASP A 153 -3.16 -5.04 14.05
C ASP A 153 -2.55 -3.77 13.44
N ASN A 154 -2.55 -3.71 12.11
CA ASN A 154 -2.34 -2.52 11.32
C ASN A 154 -3.60 -2.26 10.49
N PHE A 155 -4.27 -1.15 10.75
CA PHE A 155 -5.53 -0.81 10.07
C PHE A 155 -5.28 0.03 8.81
N PRO A 156 -6.07 -0.16 7.74
CA PRO A 156 -7.12 -1.17 7.59
C PRO A 156 -6.57 -2.61 7.53
N THR A 157 -7.28 -3.57 8.11
CA THR A 157 -6.85 -4.98 8.11
C THR A 157 -7.65 -5.82 7.11
N SER A 158 -7.06 -6.92 6.63
CA SER A 158 -7.73 -7.88 5.76
C SER A 158 -8.82 -8.67 6.49
N MET A 159 -8.72 -8.77 7.83
CA MET A 159 -9.68 -9.46 8.70
C MET A 159 -10.06 -8.70 9.97
N TYR A 160 -11.20 -8.01 9.94
CA TYR A 160 -11.79 -7.42 11.15
C TYR A 160 -12.46 -8.47 12.04
N SER A 161 -12.46 -8.26 13.36
CA SER A 161 -13.09 -9.18 14.33
C SER A 161 -14.60 -9.40 14.14
N PHE A 162 -15.29 -8.45 13.50
CA PHE A 162 -16.73 -8.51 13.23
C PHE A 162 -17.09 -9.11 11.87
N GLN A 163 -16.11 -9.41 11.02
CA GLN A 163 -16.36 -9.99 9.70
C GLN A 163 -16.29 -11.52 9.73
N LYS A 164 -16.95 -12.16 8.76
CA LYS A 164 -16.98 -13.64 8.66
C LYS A 164 -15.91 -14.20 7.74
N GLU A 165 -15.58 -13.47 6.69
CA GLU A 165 -14.68 -13.89 5.63
C GLU A 165 -13.76 -12.71 5.27
N PRO A 166 -12.50 -12.97 4.86
CA PRO A 166 -11.59 -11.92 4.41
C PRO A 166 -12.09 -11.23 3.14
N PHE A 167 -11.61 -10.00 2.91
CA PHE A 167 -11.83 -9.32 1.63
C PHE A 167 -11.21 -10.13 0.49
N THR A 168 -11.95 -10.28 -0.61
CA THR A 168 -11.49 -10.91 -1.85
C THR A 168 -10.80 -9.94 -2.81
N HIS A 169 -10.84 -8.64 -2.51
CA HIS A 169 -10.24 -7.56 -3.31
C HIS A 169 -9.34 -6.66 -2.45
N MET A 170 -8.65 -7.23 -1.46
CA MET A 170 -7.61 -6.56 -0.70
C MET A 170 -6.28 -7.31 -0.79
N LEU A 171 -5.17 -6.59 -0.84
CA LEU A 171 -3.82 -7.15 -0.71
C LEU A 171 -3.03 -6.39 0.36
N THR A 172 -2.48 -7.10 1.33
CA THR A 172 -1.58 -6.54 2.34
C THR A 172 -0.12 -6.87 1.98
N ILE A 173 0.72 -5.84 1.82
CA ILE A 173 2.04 -5.95 1.19
C ILE A 173 3.18 -5.73 2.18
N GLY A 174 4.00 -6.76 2.36
CA GLY A 174 5.27 -6.69 3.09
C GLY A 174 6.41 -6.14 2.24
N ALA A 175 7.46 -5.61 2.87
CA ALA A 175 8.61 -5.03 2.18
C ALA A 175 9.78 -6.02 2.11
N SER A 176 10.27 -6.25 0.89
CA SER A 176 11.50 -7.02 0.66
C SER A 176 12.67 -6.11 0.33
N THR A 177 13.87 -6.67 0.44
CA THR A 177 15.13 -6.04 0.04
C THR A 177 15.69 -6.67 -1.23
N ARG A 178 16.75 -6.08 -1.77
CA ARG A 178 17.57 -6.68 -2.84
C ARG A 178 18.52 -7.78 -2.36
N ARG A 179 18.62 -8.02 -1.05
CA ARG A 179 19.57 -8.96 -0.45
C ARG A 179 18.90 -10.33 -0.34
N HIS A 180 19.70 -11.36 -0.55
CA HIS A 180 19.29 -12.76 -0.37
C HIS A 180 20.09 -13.36 0.79
N LYS A 181 19.72 -14.59 1.22
CA LYS A 181 20.40 -15.37 2.28
C LYS A 181 20.18 -14.80 3.69
N GLY A 182 18.92 -14.77 4.14
CA GLY A 182 18.61 -14.33 5.49
C GLY A 182 18.14 -12.87 5.61
N GLU A 183 18.19 -12.09 4.53
CA GLU A 183 17.88 -10.64 4.54
C GLU A 183 16.88 -10.22 3.45
N LEU A 184 16.10 -11.17 2.92
CA LEU A 184 15.11 -10.91 1.88
C LEU A 184 13.95 -10.06 2.40
N ALA A 185 13.41 -10.35 3.59
CA ALA A 185 12.45 -9.47 4.24
C ALA A 185 13.18 -8.25 4.81
N ALA A 186 12.63 -7.05 4.61
CA ALA A 186 13.19 -5.84 5.19
C ALA A 186 13.05 -5.88 6.71
N VAL A 187 14.10 -5.46 7.43
CA VAL A 187 14.15 -5.54 8.90
C VAL A 187 13.01 -4.79 9.59
N PHE A 188 12.45 -3.76 8.93
CA PHE A 188 11.34 -2.95 9.45
C PHE A 188 9.95 -3.49 9.06
N SER A 189 9.86 -4.44 8.13
CA SER A 189 8.55 -4.86 7.59
C SER A 189 7.73 -5.56 8.66
N ASN A 190 6.49 -5.13 8.85
CA ASN A 190 5.49 -5.98 9.48
C ASN A 190 5.28 -7.25 8.65
N HIS A 191 4.88 -8.32 9.33
CA HIS A 191 4.76 -9.67 8.78
C HIS A 191 3.57 -10.39 9.42
N GLY A 192 3.17 -11.53 8.84
CA GLY A 192 2.12 -12.37 9.40
C GLY A 192 1.72 -13.45 8.40
N GLN A 193 1.68 -14.71 8.85
CA GLN A 193 1.47 -15.85 7.95
C GLN A 193 0.10 -15.82 7.24
N LYS A 194 -0.88 -15.12 7.81
CA LYS A 194 -2.24 -15.01 7.25
C LYS A 194 -2.62 -13.58 6.90
N GLU A 195 -1.95 -12.61 7.51
CA GLU A 195 -2.28 -11.19 7.51
C GLU A 195 -1.57 -10.45 6.38
N VAL A 196 -0.34 -10.87 6.03
CA VAL A 196 0.42 -10.34 4.89
C VAL A 196 0.30 -11.30 3.71
N ASP A 197 -0.17 -10.82 2.56
CA ASP A 197 -0.41 -11.67 1.39
C ASP A 197 0.89 -12.03 0.66
N VAL A 198 1.70 -11.02 0.36
CA VAL A 198 2.92 -11.15 -0.47
C VAL A 198 3.90 -10.01 -0.18
N PHE A 199 5.18 -10.26 -0.42
CA PHE A 199 6.21 -9.24 -0.32
C PHE A 199 6.49 -8.57 -1.68
N ALA A 200 6.91 -7.31 -1.67
CA ALA A 200 7.43 -6.61 -2.83
C ALA A 200 8.63 -5.71 -2.45
N PRO A 201 9.49 -5.32 -3.41
CA PRO A 201 10.63 -4.45 -3.13
C PRO A 201 10.20 -3.15 -2.44
N GLY A 202 10.70 -2.91 -1.23
CA GLY A 202 10.36 -1.74 -0.43
C GLY A 202 11.54 -1.13 0.33
N ALA A 203 12.74 -1.69 0.23
CA ALA A 203 13.95 -1.14 0.85
C ALA A 203 14.86 -0.46 -0.19
N GLU A 204 15.38 0.73 0.13
CA GLU A 204 16.29 1.50 -0.73
C GLU A 204 15.71 1.73 -2.15
N ILE A 205 14.47 2.23 -2.25
CA ILE A 205 13.78 2.45 -3.52
C ILE A 205 14.06 3.87 -4.03
N TYR A 206 14.88 3.96 -5.07
CA TYR A 206 15.15 5.20 -5.79
C TYR A 206 13.97 5.60 -6.67
N ASN A 207 13.35 6.76 -6.41
CA ASN A 207 12.27 7.25 -7.25
C ASN A 207 12.02 8.77 -7.13
N THR A 208 11.11 9.30 -7.95
CA THR A 208 10.70 10.72 -8.04
C THR A 208 10.22 11.28 -6.70
N VAL A 209 10.64 12.49 -6.37
CA VAL A 209 10.06 13.33 -5.31
C VAL A 209 9.68 14.71 -5.91
N PRO A 210 9.04 15.62 -5.17
CA PRO A 210 8.73 16.98 -5.66
C PRO A 210 9.95 17.72 -6.21
N ASP A 211 9.69 18.83 -6.90
CA ASP A 211 10.72 19.75 -7.41
C ASP A 211 11.72 19.13 -8.40
N ASN A 212 11.29 18.12 -9.17
CA ASN A 212 12.10 17.45 -10.19
C ASN A 212 13.36 16.77 -9.61
N GLU A 213 13.25 16.30 -8.38
CA GLU A 213 14.30 15.55 -7.69
C GLU A 213 13.96 14.04 -7.58
N TYR A 214 14.94 13.29 -7.07
CA TYR A 214 14.82 11.84 -6.86
C TYR A 214 15.51 11.46 -5.55
N GLN A 215 14.93 10.51 -4.83
CA GLN A 215 15.46 10.05 -3.55
C GLN A 215 15.25 8.55 -3.33
N ASP A 216 16.19 7.94 -2.62
CA ASP A 216 16.02 6.62 -2.01
C ASP A 216 15.13 6.73 -0.77
N ILE A 217 13.97 6.06 -0.79
CA ILE A 217 13.06 5.93 0.35
C ILE A 217 12.81 4.44 0.60
N GLN A 218 12.50 4.09 1.85
CA GLN A 218 12.19 2.73 2.24
C GLN A 218 10.94 2.66 3.09
N GLY A 219 10.20 1.57 2.97
CA GLY A 219 8.98 1.28 3.70
C GLY A 219 8.11 0.28 2.95
N THR A 220 7.19 -0.35 3.66
CA THR A 220 6.05 -1.06 3.04
C THR A 220 5.22 -0.11 2.17
N SER A 221 5.25 1.20 2.47
CA SER A 221 4.72 2.26 1.62
C SER A 221 5.31 2.31 0.20
N MET A 222 6.53 1.78 -0.02
CA MET A 222 7.16 1.67 -1.35
C MET A 222 6.91 0.30 -1.98
N ALA A 223 6.69 -0.73 -1.17
CA ALA A 223 6.33 -2.07 -1.64
C ALA A 223 4.89 -2.13 -2.18
N SER A 224 3.93 -1.52 -1.47
CA SER A 224 2.52 -1.46 -1.86
C SER A 224 2.29 -0.91 -3.28
N PRO A 225 2.84 0.26 -3.68
CA PRO A 225 2.66 0.79 -5.03
C PRO A 225 3.32 -0.06 -6.11
N MET A 226 4.35 -0.86 -5.80
CA MET A 226 4.88 -1.82 -6.77
C MET A 226 3.77 -2.81 -7.16
N VAL A 227 3.07 -3.38 -6.17
CA VAL A 227 1.99 -4.35 -6.40
C VAL A 227 0.76 -3.69 -7.02
N ALA A 228 0.42 -2.46 -6.59
CA ALA A 228 -0.64 -1.68 -7.23
C ALA A 228 -0.35 -1.44 -8.72
N GLY A 229 0.91 -1.12 -9.06
CA GLY A 229 1.38 -1.02 -10.44
C GLY A 229 1.26 -2.33 -11.21
N VAL A 230 1.61 -3.47 -10.60
CA VAL A 230 1.38 -4.79 -11.24
C VAL A 230 -0.09 -5.00 -11.53
N ALA A 231 -0.97 -4.75 -10.57
CA ALA A 231 -2.41 -4.90 -10.76
C ALA A 231 -2.97 -4.00 -11.87
N ALA A 232 -2.54 -2.73 -11.91
CA ALA A 232 -2.92 -1.78 -12.94
C ALA A 232 -2.43 -2.21 -14.33
N LEU A 233 -1.18 -2.67 -14.45
CA LEU A 233 -0.62 -3.21 -15.69
C LEU A 233 -1.44 -4.42 -16.18
N LEU A 234 -1.73 -5.38 -15.29
CA LEU A 234 -2.51 -6.57 -15.65
C LEU A 234 -3.92 -6.20 -16.09
N LYS A 235 -4.60 -5.30 -15.38
CA LYS A 235 -5.95 -4.84 -15.74
C LYS A 235 -5.97 -4.11 -17.08
N GLY A 236 -4.96 -3.28 -17.35
CA GLY A 236 -4.83 -2.54 -18.62
C GLY A 236 -4.63 -3.45 -19.83
N TYR A 237 -3.76 -4.47 -19.72
CA TYR A 237 -3.50 -5.41 -20.82
C TYR A 237 -4.54 -6.54 -20.95
N PHE A 238 -5.22 -6.89 -19.86
CA PHE A 238 -6.18 -8.00 -19.81
C PHE A 238 -7.53 -7.55 -19.19
N PRO A 239 -8.26 -6.62 -19.84
CA PRO A 239 -9.45 -6.00 -19.25
C PRO A 239 -10.60 -6.98 -18.94
N VAL A 240 -10.59 -8.18 -19.55
CA VAL A 240 -11.56 -9.26 -19.31
C VAL A 240 -11.42 -9.94 -17.94
N LEU A 241 -10.30 -9.70 -17.26
CA LEU A 241 -10.04 -10.22 -15.92
C LEU A 241 -10.67 -9.30 -14.88
N THR A 242 -11.39 -9.89 -13.94
CA THR A 242 -11.87 -9.20 -12.72
C THR A 242 -10.69 -8.87 -11.81
N MET A 243 -10.83 -7.86 -10.96
CA MET A 243 -9.77 -7.52 -10.00
C MET A 243 -9.53 -8.64 -8.97
N LYS A 244 -10.55 -9.46 -8.68
CA LYS A 244 -10.38 -10.71 -7.92
C LYS A 244 -9.44 -11.71 -8.61
N GLU A 245 -9.59 -11.90 -9.92
CA GLU A 245 -8.68 -12.76 -10.69
C GLU A 245 -7.28 -12.15 -10.79
N VAL A 246 -7.17 -10.83 -10.94
CA VAL A 246 -5.88 -10.12 -10.93
C VAL A 246 -5.16 -10.32 -9.60
N ARG A 247 -5.87 -10.16 -8.47
CA ARG A 247 -5.36 -10.46 -7.13
C ARG A 247 -4.83 -11.89 -7.06
N GLN A 248 -5.63 -12.87 -7.47
CA GLN A 248 -5.23 -14.27 -7.41
C GLN A 248 -4.00 -14.57 -8.28
N ILE A 249 -3.93 -13.98 -9.48
CA ILE A 249 -2.77 -14.10 -10.37
C ILE A 249 -1.51 -13.56 -9.70
N ILE A 250 -1.59 -12.40 -9.03
CA ILE A 250 -0.46 -11.81 -8.33
C ILE A 250 0.08 -12.78 -7.26
N LEU A 251 -0.80 -13.39 -6.47
CA LEU A 251 -0.42 -14.32 -5.41
C LEU A 251 0.14 -15.64 -5.98
N ASP A 252 -0.57 -16.27 -6.91
CA ASP A 252 -0.21 -17.58 -7.48
C ASP A 252 1.08 -17.54 -8.33
N SER A 253 1.52 -16.35 -8.73
CA SER A 253 2.68 -16.17 -9.60
C SER A 253 3.87 -15.51 -8.92
N ALA A 254 3.80 -15.27 -7.60
CA ALA A 254 4.92 -14.81 -6.81
C ALA A 254 6.10 -15.81 -6.92
N ASP A 255 7.32 -15.28 -6.88
CA ASP A 255 8.51 -16.12 -6.77
C ASP A 255 8.55 -16.73 -5.37
N ASP A 256 8.61 -18.06 -5.32
CA ASP A 256 8.55 -18.83 -4.08
C ASP A 256 9.88 -18.79 -3.32
N PHE A 257 9.82 -18.33 -2.08
CA PHE A 257 10.93 -18.32 -1.13
C PHE A 257 10.56 -19.04 0.18
N ALA A 258 9.44 -19.75 0.25
CA ALA A 258 8.82 -20.20 1.49
C ALA A 258 9.78 -21.01 2.38
N ASP A 259 10.57 -21.90 1.77
CA ASP A 259 11.51 -22.78 2.47
C ASP A 259 12.88 -22.14 2.76
N THR A 260 13.12 -20.91 2.32
CA THR A 260 14.39 -20.21 2.54
C THR A 260 14.48 -19.66 3.96
N ASP A 261 15.69 -19.68 4.52
CA ASP A 261 15.96 -19.10 5.83
C ASP A 261 16.03 -17.57 5.74
N GLN A 262 15.35 -16.91 6.67
CA GLN A 262 15.19 -15.47 6.78
C GLN A 262 15.33 -15.05 8.24
N LYS A 263 16.03 -13.94 8.54
CA LYS A 263 15.92 -13.33 9.86
C LYS A 263 14.51 -12.78 10.07
N LEU A 264 13.90 -13.06 11.20
CA LEU A 264 12.66 -12.42 11.59
C LEU A 264 12.84 -10.89 11.51
N PRO A 265 11.93 -10.14 10.86
CA PRO A 265 11.97 -8.68 10.91
C PRO A 265 12.13 -8.20 12.36
N GLY A 266 12.99 -7.20 12.59
CA GLY A 266 13.28 -6.67 13.92
C GLY A 266 14.13 -7.55 14.85
N GLY A 267 14.49 -8.77 14.43
CA GLY A 267 15.21 -9.74 15.27
C GLY A 267 16.38 -10.47 14.58
N ASP A 268 17.06 -11.31 15.34
CA ASP A 268 18.15 -12.17 14.86
C ASP A 268 17.75 -13.65 14.74
N GLU A 269 16.54 -14.01 15.17
CA GLU A 269 16.00 -15.37 15.03
C GLU A 269 15.84 -15.72 13.55
N MET A 270 16.27 -16.92 13.17
CA MET A 270 16.07 -17.43 11.81
C MET A 270 14.74 -18.18 11.72
N VAL A 271 13.89 -17.72 10.83
CA VAL A 271 12.60 -18.31 10.49
C VAL A 271 12.57 -18.71 9.01
N LYS A 272 11.54 -19.46 8.61
CA LYS A 272 11.25 -19.71 7.20
C LYS A 272 10.52 -18.51 6.62
N PHE A 273 10.93 -18.03 5.44
CA PHE A 273 10.25 -16.88 4.81
C PHE A 273 8.74 -17.12 4.60
N GLY A 274 8.33 -18.38 4.41
CA GLY A 274 6.92 -18.79 4.31
C GLY A 274 6.08 -18.62 5.59
N THR A 275 6.72 -18.26 6.71
CA THR A 275 6.00 -17.88 7.94
C THR A 275 5.66 -16.39 7.98
N LEU A 276 6.24 -15.58 7.08
CA LEU A 276 6.07 -14.12 7.09
C LEU A 276 4.90 -13.62 6.24
N SER A 277 4.36 -14.45 5.35
CA SER A 277 3.21 -14.13 4.48
C SER A 277 2.49 -15.38 3.98
N VAL A 278 1.28 -15.19 3.47
CA VAL A 278 0.43 -16.22 2.86
C VAL A 278 1.16 -16.94 1.72
N THR A 279 1.81 -16.18 0.83
CA THR A 279 2.50 -16.75 -0.33
C THR A 279 3.89 -17.28 0.00
N GLY A 280 4.53 -16.78 1.06
CA GLY A 280 5.96 -17.01 1.29
C GLY A 280 6.83 -16.55 0.12
N GLY A 281 6.37 -15.56 -0.64
CA GLY A 281 6.98 -15.17 -1.90
C GLY A 281 7.10 -13.66 -2.12
N VAL A 282 7.79 -13.31 -3.20
CA VAL A 282 7.96 -11.93 -3.66
C VAL A 282 7.29 -11.76 -5.02
N VAL A 283 6.58 -10.65 -5.21
CA VAL A 283 5.82 -10.38 -6.45
C VAL A 283 6.70 -10.50 -7.70
N ASN A 284 6.19 -11.18 -8.74
CA ASN A 284 6.87 -11.34 -10.03
C ASN A 284 5.97 -10.95 -11.21
N VAL A 285 6.21 -9.76 -11.77
CA VAL A 285 5.41 -9.20 -12.87
C VAL A 285 5.41 -10.09 -14.11
N LYS A 286 6.56 -10.70 -14.45
CA LYS A 286 6.71 -11.53 -15.65
C LYS A 286 5.88 -12.81 -15.55
N SER A 287 5.91 -13.46 -14.38
CA SER A 287 5.10 -14.65 -14.10
C SER A 287 3.61 -14.29 -14.08
N ALA A 288 3.25 -13.16 -13.47
CA ALA A 288 1.87 -12.65 -13.43
C ALA A 288 1.30 -12.39 -14.83
N VAL A 289 2.06 -11.73 -15.71
CA VAL A 289 1.65 -11.48 -17.11
C VAL A 289 1.43 -12.78 -17.88
N LYS A 290 2.27 -13.80 -17.68
CA LYS A 290 2.09 -15.11 -18.32
C LYS A 290 0.80 -15.79 -17.86
N ALA A 291 0.53 -15.76 -16.55
CA ALA A 291 -0.68 -16.34 -15.96
C ALA A 291 -1.93 -15.60 -16.46
N ALA A 292 -1.93 -14.26 -16.43
CA ALA A 292 -3.01 -13.43 -16.93
C ALA A 292 -3.32 -13.68 -18.40
N LYS A 293 -2.29 -13.76 -19.26
CA LYS A 293 -2.46 -14.08 -20.69
C LYS A 293 -3.13 -15.44 -20.91
N LYS A 294 -2.79 -16.45 -20.11
CA LYS A 294 -3.39 -17.78 -20.19
C LYS A 294 -4.88 -17.72 -19.81
N LEU A 295 -5.22 -17.09 -18.69
CA LEU A 295 -6.60 -16.98 -18.21
C LEU A 295 -7.46 -16.12 -19.15
N ALA A 296 -6.96 -14.97 -19.59
CA ALA A 296 -7.67 -14.10 -20.52
C ALA A 296 -8.03 -14.82 -21.82
N LYS A 297 -7.09 -15.61 -22.39
CA LYS A 297 -7.35 -16.43 -23.59
C LYS A 297 -8.44 -17.48 -23.38
N GLN A 298 -8.61 -18.00 -22.17
CA GLN A 298 -9.68 -18.95 -21.85
C GLN A 298 -11.05 -18.26 -21.77
N LYS A 299 -11.11 -17.02 -21.27
CA LYS A 299 -12.37 -16.25 -21.14
C LYS A 299 -12.83 -15.61 -22.46
N SER A 300 -11.92 -15.45 -23.41
CA SER A 300 -12.23 -14.91 -24.75
C SER A 300 -12.65 -15.98 -25.77
N LYS A 301 -12.79 -17.24 -25.35
CA LYS A 301 -13.33 -18.35 -26.16
C LYS A 301 -14.77 -18.63 -25.77
#